data_AF-A0AAN9HEB4-F1
#
_entry.id   AF-A0AAN9HEB4-F1
#
_cell.length_a   1.000
_cell.length_b   1.000
_cell.length_c   1.000
_cell.angle_alpha   90.00
_cell.angle_beta   90.00
_cell.angle_gamma   90.00
#
_symmetry.space_group_name_H-M   'P 1'
#
loop_
_entity.id
_entity.type
_entity.pdbx_description
1 polymer ?
#
loop_
_entity_poly.entity_id
_entity_poly.type
_entity_poly.pdbx_seq_one_letter_code
_entity_poly.pdbx_strand_id
1 'polypeptide(L)'
;MGGNYPDIKGLPFPGQLYHRIDNAKVEDQVKFLVLTLEQIIHLMDAREDMNAVQWNLKTVDHFLADLYRQASELKECVAQYHPSHKESYERKIVRHFRNLKKFLKKKEYSAQAWEQIRRVVKQHLQRMDIIASNATSFKKV
;
A
#
# COMPACT_ATOMS: atom_id res chain seq x y z
N MET A 1 11.75 -11.38 -0.04
CA MET A 1 12.54 -10.23 -0.55
C MET A 1 13.93 -10.24 0.08
N GLY A 2 14.09 -10.15 1.40
CA GLY A 2 15.39 -10.30 2.09
C GLY A 2 15.30 -9.73 3.51
N GLY A 3 16.40 -9.59 4.26
CA GLY A 3 16.56 -8.71 5.44
C GLY A 3 15.63 -8.88 6.66
N ASN A 4 16.09 -8.39 7.81
CA ASN A 4 15.29 -8.31 9.04
C ASN A 4 14.51 -7.00 9.11
N TYR A 5 13.29 -7.02 9.66
CA TYR A 5 12.46 -5.83 9.82
C TYR A 5 13.01 -4.93 10.96
N PRO A 6 13.53 -3.72 10.67
CA PRO A 6 14.02 -2.80 11.69
C PRO A 6 12.86 -2.14 12.43
N ASP A 7 13.14 -1.46 13.53
CA ASP A 7 12.16 -0.58 14.16
C ASP A 7 11.78 0.59 13.23
N ILE A 8 10.49 0.94 13.20
CA ILE A 8 9.96 2.08 12.42
C ILE A 8 10.16 3.37 13.23
N LYS A 9 11.41 3.77 13.47
CA LYS A 9 11.67 5.08 14.08
C LYS A 9 11.56 6.18 13.03
N GLY A 10 10.52 7.02 13.15
CA GLY A 10 10.37 8.24 12.35
C GLY A 10 9.56 8.13 11.06
N LEU A 11 8.95 6.97 10.77
CA LEU A 11 7.99 6.82 9.67
C LEU A 11 6.55 6.72 10.21
N PRO A 12 5.70 7.74 10.01
CA PRO A 12 4.32 7.69 10.48
C PRO A 12 3.47 6.77 9.59
N PHE A 13 2.71 5.86 10.20
CA PHE A 13 1.69 5.07 9.53
C PHE A 13 0.31 5.75 9.63
N PRO A 14 -0.53 5.80 8.57
CA PRO A 14 -1.80 6.51 8.58
C PRO A 14 -2.91 5.69 9.27
N GLY A 15 -2.71 5.25 10.51
CA GLY A 15 -3.63 4.35 11.22
C GLY A 15 -5.05 4.90 11.36
N GLN A 16 -5.20 6.21 11.63
CA GLN A 16 -6.51 6.86 11.68
C GLN A 16 -7.25 6.84 10.33
N LEU A 17 -6.52 6.83 9.21
CA LEU A 17 -7.13 6.73 7.89
C LEU A 17 -7.72 5.33 7.70
N TYR A 18 -6.94 4.29 8.00
CA TYR A 18 -7.39 2.90 7.96
C TYR A 18 -8.62 2.66 8.84
N HIS A 19 -8.62 3.17 10.07
CA HIS A 19 -9.77 3.04 10.97
C HIS A 19 -11.06 3.67 10.42
N ARG A 20 -10.95 4.77 9.67
CA ARG A 20 -12.11 5.38 9.02
C ARG A 20 -12.61 4.53 7.85
N ILE A 21 -11.70 3.93 7.08
CA ILE A 21 -12.06 3.04 5.98
C ILE A 21 -12.69 1.74 6.48
N ASP A 22 -12.24 1.21 7.63
CA ASP A 22 -12.85 0.02 8.25
C ASP A 22 -14.37 0.16 8.43
N ASN A 23 -14.87 1.39 8.65
CA ASN A 23 -16.28 1.71 8.85
C ASN A 23 -16.95 2.39 7.65
N ALA A 24 -16.24 2.53 6.52
CA ALA A 24 -16.78 3.15 5.31
C ALA A 24 -17.68 2.19 4.52
N LYS A 25 -18.37 2.69 3.50
CA LYS A 25 -19.13 1.85 2.57
C LYS A 25 -18.19 0.90 1.81
N VAL A 26 -18.69 -0.25 1.39
CA VAL A 26 -17.91 -1.24 0.63
C VAL A 26 -17.29 -0.63 -0.64
N GLU A 27 -18.01 0.25 -1.33
CA GLU A 27 -17.47 0.96 -2.50
C GLU A 27 -16.21 1.77 -2.16
N ASP A 28 -16.23 2.51 -1.06
CA ASP A 28 -15.09 3.31 -0.59
C ASP A 28 -13.94 2.44 -0.10
N GLN A 29 -14.27 1.31 0.54
CA GLN A 29 -13.28 0.31 0.95
C GLN A 29 -12.55 -0.26 -0.26
N VAL A 30 -13.28 -0.72 -1.28
CA VAL A 30 -12.69 -1.29 -2.51
C VAL A 30 -11.89 -0.24 -3.27
N LYS A 31 -12.42 0.98 -3.45
CA LYS A 31 -11.69 2.12 -4.04
C LYS A 31 -10.39 2.42 -3.28
N PHE A 32 -10.44 2.41 -1.95
CA PHE A 32 -9.27 2.64 -1.10
C PHE A 32 -8.23 1.51 -1.22
N LEU A 33 -8.67 0.25 -1.30
CA LEU A 33 -7.79 -0.90 -1.50
C LEU A 33 -7.04 -0.81 -2.83
N VAL A 34 -7.77 -0.55 -3.94
CA VAL A 34 -7.16 -0.35 -5.27
C VAL A 34 -6.13 0.77 -5.23
N LEU A 35 -6.51 1.94 -4.73
CA LEU A 35 -5.62 3.09 -4.68
C LEU A 35 -4.36 2.80 -3.84
N THR A 36 -4.52 2.09 -2.72
CA THR A 36 -3.38 1.74 -1.87
C THR A 36 -2.45 0.73 -2.56
N LEU A 37 -2.99 -0.28 -3.25
CA LEU A 37 -2.19 -1.22 -4.04
C LEU A 37 -1.36 -0.49 -5.09
N GLU A 38 -1.97 0.42 -5.86
CA GLU A 38 -1.27 1.22 -6.86
C GLU A 38 -0.15 2.07 -6.25
N GLN A 39 -0.38 2.68 -5.09
CA GLN A 39 0.66 3.45 -4.41
C GLN A 39 1.81 2.55 -3.90
N ILE A 40 1.52 1.34 -3.41
CA ILE A 40 2.56 0.37 -3.02
C ILE A 40 3.37 -0.06 -4.25
N ILE A 41 2.70 -0.39 -5.36
CA ILE A 41 3.33 -0.74 -6.62
C ILE A 41 4.28 0.37 -7.07
N HIS A 42 3.80 1.61 -7.18
CA HIS A 42 4.63 2.76 -7.58
C HIS A 42 5.78 3.07 -6.62
N LEU A 43 5.68 2.70 -5.34
CA LEU A 43 6.75 2.87 -4.37
C LEU A 43 7.82 1.77 -4.51
N MET A 44 7.39 0.55 -4.81
CA MET A 44 8.25 -0.64 -4.85
C MET A 44 8.81 -0.94 -6.24
N ASP A 45 8.23 -0.36 -7.29
CA ASP A 45 8.75 -0.38 -8.67
C ASP A 45 9.89 0.66 -8.82
N ALA A 46 10.99 0.39 -8.12
CA ALA A 46 12.14 1.29 -8.01
C ALA A 46 13.45 0.51 -7.99
N ARG A 47 13.58 -0.49 -8.88
CA ARG A 47 14.74 -1.41 -8.94
C ARG A 47 16.08 -0.70 -8.98
N GLU A 48 16.16 0.36 -9.77
CA GLU A 48 17.38 1.17 -9.95
C GLU A 48 17.83 1.84 -8.64
N ASP A 49 16.89 2.11 -7.72
CA ASP A 49 17.13 2.72 -6.42
C ASP A 49 17.39 1.67 -5.30
N MET A 50 17.33 0.37 -5.61
CA MET A 50 17.46 -0.72 -4.62
C MET A 50 18.89 -1.28 -4.47
N ASN A 51 19.89 -0.63 -5.06
CA ASN A 51 21.28 -1.12 -5.04
C ASN A 51 21.87 -1.31 -3.63
N ALA A 52 21.36 -0.57 -2.64
CA ALA A 52 21.83 -0.65 -1.26
C ALA A 52 21.29 -1.87 -0.50
N VAL A 53 20.17 -2.47 -0.92
CA VAL A 53 19.57 -3.63 -0.23
C VAL A 53 19.96 -4.94 -0.90
N GLN A 54 20.09 -5.99 -0.08
CA GLN A 54 20.37 -7.35 -0.54
C GLN A 54 19.08 -8.11 -0.89
N TRP A 55 18.07 -7.43 -1.43
CA TRP A 55 16.81 -8.06 -1.77
C TRP A 55 16.95 -8.91 -3.04
N ASN A 56 16.31 -10.07 -3.03
CA ASN A 56 16.13 -10.87 -4.23
C ASN A 56 15.14 -10.16 -5.17
N LEU A 57 15.67 -9.57 -6.23
CA LEU A 57 14.91 -8.79 -7.21
C LEU A 57 13.84 -9.62 -7.93
N LYS A 58 14.04 -10.94 -8.13
CA LYS A 58 12.99 -11.82 -8.68
C LYS A 58 11.81 -11.94 -7.72
N THR A 59 12.06 -11.96 -6.41
CA THR A 59 10.98 -11.93 -5.41
C THR A 59 10.26 -10.59 -5.41
N VAL A 60 10.96 -9.48 -5.67
CA VAL A 60 10.33 -8.16 -5.85
C VAL A 60 9.45 -8.16 -7.11
N ASP A 61 9.89 -8.79 -8.21
CA ASP A 61 9.08 -8.92 -9.45
C ASP A 61 7.79 -9.67 -9.18
N HIS A 62 7.89 -10.87 -8.57
CA HIS A 62 6.71 -11.66 -8.25
C HIS A 62 5.75 -10.92 -7.32
N PHE A 63 6.29 -10.24 -6.30
CA PHE A 63 5.49 -9.41 -5.41
C PHE A 63 4.73 -8.31 -6.17
N LEU A 64 5.41 -7.56 -7.05
CA LEU A 64 4.77 -6.53 -7.87
C LEU A 64 3.71 -7.13 -8.80
N ALA A 65 4.00 -8.26 -9.45
CA ALA A 65 3.07 -8.95 -10.34
C ALA A 65 1.78 -9.38 -9.61
N ASP A 66 1.91 -9.92 -8.39
CA ASP A 66 0.76 -10.28 -7.57
C ASP A 66 -0.09 -9.05 -7.20
N LEU A 67 0.55 -7.95 -6.78
CA LEU A 67 -0.17 -6.72 -6.47
C LEU A 67 -0.85 -6.11 -7.70
N TYR A 68 -0.19 -6.13 -8.87
CA TYR A 68 -0.77 -5.66 -10.12
C TYR A 68 -2.02 -6.44 -10.49
N ARG A 69 -1.96 -7.77 -10.39
CA ARG A 69 -3.12 -8.64 -10.62
C ARG A 69 -4.27 -8.30 -9.67
N GLN A 70 -4.01 -8.26 -8.37
CA GLN A 70 -5.03 -7.93 -7.36
C GLN A 70 -5.65 -6.54 -7.60
N ALA A 71 -4.83 -5.54 -7.97
CA ALA A 71 -5.32 -4.21 -8.26
C ALA A 71 -6.18 -4.19 -9.52
N SER A 72 -5.80 -4.94 -10.55
CA SER A 72 -6.57 -5.05 -11.81
C SER A 72 -7.94 -5.69 -11.58
N GLU A 73 -7.99 -6.81 -10.86
CA GLU A 73 -9.24 -7.51 -10.54
C GLU A 73 -10.18 -6.61 -9.72
N LEU A 74 -9.68 -5.90 -8.71
CA LEU A 74 -10.49 -4.99 -7.91
C LEU A 74 -10.93 -3.74 -8.69
N LYS A 75 -10.17 -3.28 -9.69
CA LYS A 75 -10.57 -2.17 -10.56
C LYS A 75 -11.81 -2.48 -11.38
N GLU A 76 -12.00 -3.74 -11.79
CA GLU A 76 -13.21 -4.15 -12.49
C GLU A 76 -14.45 -3.99 -11.60
N CYS A 77 -14.33 -4.23 -10.29
CA CYS A 77 -15.39 -3.91 -9.32
C CYS A 77 -15.62 -2.39 -9.22
N VAL A 78 -14.54 -1.59 -9.17
CA VAL A 78 -14.64 -0.13 -9.08
C VAL A 78 -15.30 0.49 -10.30
N ALA A 79 -15.07 -0.06 -11.49
CA ALA A 79 -15.68 0.42 -12.74
C ALA A 79 -17.21 0.30 -12.75
N GLN A 80 -17.79 -0.54 -11.89
CA GLN A 80 -19.23 -0.69 -11.72
C GLN A 80 -19.83 0.33 -10.74
N TYR A 81 -19.00 1.01 -9.95
CA TYR A 81 -19.48 2.01 -8.99
C TYR A 81 -19.72 3.36 -9.67
N HIS A 82 -20.67 4.12 -9.14
CA HIS A 82 -20.95 5.45 -9.65
C HIS A 82 -19.71 6.37 -9.44
N PRO A 83 -19.42 7.26 -10.40
CA PRO A 83 -18.41 8.29 -10.22
C PRO A 83 -18.75 9.13 -8.98
N SER A 84 -17.95 8.98 -7.92
CA SER A 84 -18.09 9.80 -6.72
C SER A 84 -17.09 10.96 -6.77
N HIS A 85 -17.40 12.03 -6.05
CA HIS A 85 -16.43 13.11 -5.87
C HIS A 85 -15.16 12.57 -5.21
N LYS A 86 -14.04 13.25 -5.49
CA LYS A 86 -12.72 12.87 -5.00
C LYS A 86 -12.71 12.84 -3.47
N GLU A 87 -12.66 11.65 -2.91
CA GLU A 87 -12.85 11.46 -1.48
C GLU A 87 -11.66 11.95 -0.66
N SER A 88 -11.92 12.34 0.60
CA SER A 88 -10.86 12.86 1.47
C SER A 88 -9.76 11.83 1.76
N TYR A 89 -10.10 10.54 1.70
CA TYR A 89 -9.15 9.44 1.92
C TYR A 89 -8.12 9.34 0.79
N GLU A 90 -8.51 9.61 -0.46
CA GLU A 90 -7.63 9.49 -1.62
C GLU A 90 -6.46 10.46 -1.51
N ARG A 91 -6.77 11.72 -1.18
CA ARG A 91 -5.75 12.76 -0.99
C ARG A 91 -4.79 12.42 0.16
N LYS A 92 -5.30 11.79 1.22
CA LYS A 92 -4.50 11.44 2.40
C LYS A 92 -3.56 10.27 2.12
N ILE A 93 -4.03 9.22 1.45
CA ILE A 93 -3.19 8.05 1.13
C ILE A 93 -2.11 8.43 0.11
N VAL A 94 -2.46 9.18 -0.95
CA VAL A 94 -1.48 9.66 -1.93
C VAL A 94 -0.42 10.57 -1.27
N ARG A 95 -0.84 11.46 -0.35
CA ARG A 95 0.10 12.29 0.41
C ARG A 95 1.03 11.45 1.29
N HIS A 96 0.50 10.41 1.93
CA HIS A 96 1.30 9.51 2.76
C HIS A 96 2.41 8.83 1.93
N PHE A 97 2.08 8.19 0.81
CA PHE A 97 3.07 7.54 -0.05
C PHE A 97 4.07 8.52 -0.69
N ARG A 98 3.64 9.75 -1.00
CA ARG A 98 4.56 10.82 -1.41
C ARG A 98 5.59 11.13 -0.32
N ASN A 99 5.19 11.14 0.95
CA ASN A 99 6.11 11.35 2.07
C ASN A 99 7.06 10.17 2.26
N LEU A 100 6.62 8.94 2.02
CA LEU A 100 7.49 7.75 2.00
C LEU A 100 8.57 7.86 0.92
N LYS A 101 8.20 8.27 -0.30
CA LYS A 101 9.16 8.51 -1.39
C LYS A 101 10.15 9.63 -1.06
N LYS A 102 9.67 10.71 -0.42
CA LYS A 102 10.55 11.79 0.08
C LYS A 102 11.51 11.30 1.16
N PHE A 103 11.06 10.41 2.04
CA PHE A 103 11.91 9.81 3.06
C PHE A 103 13.04 8.99 2.43
N LEU A 104 12.75 8.13 1.45
CA LEU A 104 13.77 7.38 0.72
C LEU A 104 14.82 8.30 0.11
N LYS A 105 14.39 9.37 -0.58
CA LYS A 105 15.30 10.38 -1.14
C LYS A 105 16.17 11.06 -0.07
N LYS A 106 15.57 11.48 1.06
CA LYS A 106 16.29 12.12 2.17
C LYS A 106 17.32 11.17 2.81
N LYS A 107 17.10 9.87 2.73
CA LYS A 107 17.98 8.82 3.25
C LYS A 107 18.86 8.20 2.16
N GLU A 108 18.94 8.86 1.01
CA GLU A 108 19.78 8.46 -0.13
C GLU A 108 19.59 6.99 -0.50
N TYR A 109 18.35 6.50 -0.40
CA TYR A 109 17.98 5.12 -0.71
C TYR A 109 18.82 4.07 0.02
N SER A 110 19.30 4.41 1.22
CA SER A 110 20.08 3.49 2.06
C SER A 110 19.31 2.21 2.40
N ALA A 111 20.05 1.13 2.65
CA ALA A 111 19.48 -0.18 2.99
C ALA A 111 18.50 -0.10 4.16
N GLN A 112 18.86 0.65 5.20
CA GLN A 112 18.03 0.86 6.38
C GLN A 112 16.70 1.55 6.02
N ALA A 113 16.71 2.54 5.12
CA ALA A 113 15.51 3.24 4.71
C ALA A 113 14.57 2.32 3.93
N TRP A 114 15.10 1.50 3.03
CA TRP A 114 14.33 0.50 2.31
C TRP A 114 13.69 -0.55 3.23
N GLU A 115 14.41 -1.03 4.24
CA GLU A 115 13.82 -1.98 5.20
C GLU A 115 12.72 -1.34 6.07
N GLN A 116 12.83 -0.05 6.40
CA GLN A 116 11.74 0.68 7.05
C GLN A 116 10.52 0.81 6.13
N ILE A 117 10.74 1.12 4.85
CA ILE A 117 9.67 1.17 3.84
C ILE A 117 8.99 -0.19 3.71
N ARG A 118 9.77 -1.28 3.61
CA ARG A 118 9.23 -2.64 3.53
C ARG A 118 8.42 -3.01 4.75
N ARG A 119 8.81 -2.55 5.94
CA ARG A 119 8.02 -2.74 7.16
C ARG A 119 6.70 -1.98 7.12
N VAL A 120 6.71 -0.74 6.64
CA VAL A 120 5.48 0.07 6.46
C VAL A 120 4.57 -0.56 5.41
N VAL A 121 5.11 -1.03 4.28
CA VAL A 121 4.34 -1.77 3.26
C VAL A 121 3.71 -3.03 3.85
N LYS A 122 4.45 -3.82 4.65
CA LYS A 122 3.87 -4.97 5.37
C LYS A 122 2.68 -4.54 6.23
N GLN A 123 2.80 -3.43 6.96
CA GLN A 123 1.71 -2.92 7.80
C GLN A 123 0.49 -2.48 6.96
N HIS A 124 0.71 -1.86 5.79
CA HIS A 124 -0.38 -1.55 4.85
C HIS A 124 -1.12 -2.81 4.42
N LEU A 125 -0.39 -3.84 3.96
CA LEU A 125 -0.98 -5.09 3.50
C LEU A 125 -1.77 -5.80 4.62
N GLN A 126 -1.24 -5.84 5.84
CA GLN A 126 -1.95 -6.42 6.99
C GLN A 126 -3.26 -5.68 7.31
N ARG A 127 -3.28 -4.35 7.21
CA ARG A 127 -4.50 -3.57 7.43
C ARG A 127 -5.49 -3.67 6.28
N MET A 128 -5.00 -3.83 5.06
CA MET A 128 -5.83 -4.05 3.86
C MET A 128 -6.55 -5.40 3.92
N ASP A 129 -5.88 -6.44 4.41
CA ASP A 129 -6.47 -7.77 4.62
C ASP A 129 -7.67 -7.73 5.58
N ILE A 130 -7.56 -6.95 6.66
CA ILE A 130 -8.68 -6.71 7.60
C ILE A 130 -9.85 -6.01 6.90
N ILE A 131 -9.58 -4.94 6.13
CA ILE A 131 -10.63 -4.23 5.38
C ILE A 131 -11.32 -5.17 4.37
N ALA A 132 -10.55 -5.94 3.62
CA ALA A 132 -11.08 -6.89 2.65
C ALA A 132 -11.94 -7.99 3.31
N SER A 133 -11.51 -8.48 4.48
CA SER A 133 -12.28 -9.45 5.27
C SER A 133 -13.62 -8.88 5.74
N ASN A 134 -13.65 -7.61 6.16
CA ASN A 134 -14.88 -6.94 6.54
C ASN A 134 -15.80 -6.69 5.34
N ALA A 135 -15.25 -6.27 4.20
CA ALA A 135 -16.00 -6.03 2.97
C ALA A 135 -16.67 -7.31 2.41
N THR A 136 -16.04 -8.47 2.59
CA THR A 136 -16.55 -9.77 2.14
C THR A 136 -17.54 -10.41 3.11
N SER A 137 -17.49 -10.06 4.39
CA SER A 137 -18.38 -10.61 5.43
C SER A 137 -19.85 -10.19 5.28
N PHE A 138 -20.15 -9.15 4.48
CA PHE A 138 -21.52 -8.77 4.13
C PHE A 138 -22.24 -9.74 3.17
N LYS A 139 -21.58 -10.81 2.71
CA LYS A 139 -22.22 -11.92 1.98
C LYS A 139 -22.76 -13.06 2.87
N LYS A 140 -22.78 -12.89 4.19
CA LYS A 140 -23.41 -13.84 5.13
C LYS A 140 -24.58 -13.21 5.91
N VAL A 141 -25.67 -12.87 5.23
CA VAL A 141 -27.06 -12.95 5.74
C VAL A 141 -27.98 -13.19 4.56
#